data_AF-A0AAN4QYS4-F1
#
_entry.id   AF-A0AAN4QYS4-F1
#
_cell.length_a   1.000
_cell.length_b   1.000
_cell.length_c   1.000
_cell.angle_alpha   90.00
_cell.angle_beta   90.00
_cell.angle_gamma   90.00
#
_symmetry.space_group_name_H-M   'P 1'
#
loop_
_entity.id
_entity.type
_entity.pdbx_description
1 polymer ?
#
loop_
_entity_poly.entity_id
_entity_poly.type
_entity_poly.pdbx_seq_one_letter_code
_entity_poly.pdbx_strand_id
1 'polypeptide(L)'
;MSDLTQQALTALADAGLGNESAAEAFVVGYQAGWDKAFNLAIRIENELNSNEPTREEIETCARGFFEGTPGPTNWDAVSEVSKQAWLHAAKKALAAVNAMKTKEQQ
;
A
#
# COMPACT_ATOMS: atom_id res chain seq x y z
N MET A 1 4.76 21.30 20.32
CA MET A 1 5.84 20.29 20.25
C MET A 1 6.99 20.94 19.50
N SER A 2 8.19 20.93 20.07
CA SER A 2 9.43 21.44 19.47
C SER A 2 9.71 20.86 18.08
N ASP A 3 9.86 21.64 17.00
CA ASP A 3 10.46 21.14 15.76
C ASP A 3 11.98 20.95 16.02
N LEU A 4 12.37 19.70 16.28
CA LEU A 4 13.75 19.32 16.62
C LEU A 4 14.73 19.61 15.48
N THR A 5 14.28 19.55 14.22
CA THR A 5 15.11 19.96 13.08
C THR A 5 15.38 21.44 13.17
N GLN A 6 14.34 22.26 13.39
CA GLN A 6 14.52 23.71 13.49
C GLN A 6 15.41 24.09 14.67
N GLN A 7 15.28 23.41 15.82
CA GLN A 7 16.20 23.59 16.95
C GLN A 7 17.65 23.27 16.58
N ALA A 8 17.89 22.17 15.87
CA ALA A 8 19.23 21.78 15.44
C ALA A 8 19.82 22.77 14.43
N LEU A 9 19.02 23.25 13.46
CA LEU A 9 19.44 24.26 12.48
C LEU A 9 19.79 25.59 13.16
N THR A 10 18.97 26.04 14.12
CA THR A 10 19.27 27.24 14.92
C THR A 10 20.55 27.08 15.72
N ALA A 11 20.77 25.95 16.38
CA ALA A 11 22.01 25.70 17.12
C ALA A 11 23.25 25.66 16.22
N LEU A 12 23.13 25.13 14.99
CA LEU A 12 24.19 25.16 13.99
C LEU A 12 24.50 26.59 13.53
N ALA A 13 23.47 27.40 13.29
CA ALA A 13 23.64 28.80 12.94
C ALA A 13 24.34 29.60 14.06
N ASP A 14 23.92 29.41 15.31
CA ASP A 14 24.52 30.06 16.50
C ASP A 14 25.99 29.64 16.71
N ALA A 15 26.35 28.42 16.32
CA ALA A 15 27.72 27.92 16.36
C ALA A 15 28.61 28.39 15.19
N GLY A 16 28.09 29.21 14.27
CA GLY A 16 28.80 29.63 13.06
C GLY A 16 29.00 28.52 12.03
N LEU A 17 28.25 27.42 12.18
CA LEU A 17 28.23 26.27 11.27
C LEU A 17 26.98 26.26 10.36
N GLY A 18 26.23 27.35 10.30
CA GLY A 18 25.16 27.55 9.31
C GLY A 18 25.71 27.97 7.94
N ASN A 19 24.84 28.00 6.92
CA ASN A 19 25.12 28.28 5.50
C ASN A 19 25.63 27.07 4.71
N GLU A 20 24.76 26.09 4.45
CA GLU A 20 25.05 24.95 3.56
C GLU A 20 26.24 24.09 4.03
N SER A 21 26.49 24.09 5.34
CA SER A 21 27.54 23.26 5.91
C SER A 21 27.19 21.77 5.81
N ALA A 22 28.21 20.92 5.89
CA ALA A 22 28.01 19.46 5.93
C ALA A 22 27.11 19.03 7.12
N ALA A 23 27.14 19.77 8.22
CA ALA A 23 26.30 19.49 9.40
C ALA A 23 24.83 19.85 9.14
N GLU A 24 24.57 20.98 8.48
CA GLU A 24 23.22 21.38 8.07
C GLU A 24 22.62 20.37 7.08
N ALA A 25 23.41 19.98 6.07
CA ALA A 25 23.03 18.97 5.10
C ALA A 25 22.74 17.60 5.74
N PHE A 26 23.48 17.22 6.78
CA PHE A 26 23.23 15.99 7.53
C PHE A 26 21.89 16.04 8.29
N VAL A 27 21.58 17.15 8.98
CA VAL A 27 20.32 17.31 9.72
C VAL A 27 19.13 17.27 8.77
N VAL A 28 19.19 18.00 7.66
CA VAL A 28 18.12 18.01 6.63
C VAL A 28 17.99 16.64 5.97
N GLY A 29 19.10 16.00 5.62
CA GLY A 29 19.11 14.66 5.04
C GLY A 29 18.53 13.60 5.97
N TYR A 30 18.79 13.70 7.27
CA TYR A 30 18.21 12.83 8.29
C TYR A 30 16.69 12.98 8.36
N GLN A 31 16.17 14.22 8.42
CA GLN A 31 14.72 14.45 8.40
C GLN A 31 14.08 13.93 7.12
N ALA A 32 14.66 14.23 5.95
CA ALA A 32 14.15 13.75 4.67
C ALA A 32 14.16 12.21 4.56
N GLY A 33 15.19 11.55 5.13
CA GLY A 33 15.26 10.10 5.23
C GLY A 33 14.20 9.53 6.16
N TRP A 34 14.02 10.15 7.33
CA TRP A 34 12.98 9.79 8.29
C TRP A 34 11.58 9.90 7.70
N ASP A 35 11.26 11.00 7.03
CA ASP A 35 9.95 11.22 6.39
C ASP A 35 9.67 10.15 5.32
N LYS A 36 10.68 9.76 4.53
CA LYS A 36 10.54 8.67 3.55
C LYS A 36 10.26 7.32 4.23
N ALA A 37 11.00 7.00 5.29
CA ALA A 37 10.82 5.76 6.04
C ALA A 37 9.44 5.70 6.72
N PHE A 38 9.01 6.81 7.34
CA PHE A 38 7.70 6.92 7.98
C PHE A 38 6.56 6.80 6.97
N ASN A 39 6.66 7.47 5.81
CA ASN A 39 5.70 7.32 4.73
C ASN A 39 5.62 5.88 4.20
N LEU A 40 6.75 5.17 4.11
CA LEU A 40 6.76 3.76 3.74
C LEU A 40 6.07 2.89 4.80
N ALA A 41 6.34 3.13 6.09
CA ALA A 41 5.69 2.41 7.18
C ALA A 41 4.17 2.59 7.15
N ILE A 42 3.68 3.82 6.95
CA ILE A 42 2.24 4.10 6.78
C ILE A 42 1.66 3.32 5.59
N ARG A 43 2.37 3.27 4.45
CA ARG A 43 1.91 2.53 3.28
C ARG A 43 1.81 1.04 3.55
N ILE A 44 2.83 0.45 4.18
CA ILE A 44 2.83 -0.97 4.57
C ILE A 44 1.67 -1.24 5.53
N GLU A 45 1.47 -0.40 6.54
CA GLU A 45 0.37 -0.54 7.50
C GLU A 45 -1.00 -0.46 6.80
N ASN A 46 -1.18 0.47 5.86
CA ASN A 46 -2.40 0.58 5.08
C ASN A 46 -2.63 -0.63 4.16
N GLU A 47 -1.58 -1.16 3.53
CA GLU A 47 -1.67 -2.36 2.70
C GLU A 47 -2.02 -3.59 3.54
N LEU A 48 -1.39 -3.77 4.70
CA LEU A 48 -1.66 -4.90 5.62
C LEU A 48 -3.06 -4.82 6.24
N ASN A 49 -3.55 -3.62 6.53
CA ASN A 49 -4.90 -3.40 7.07
C ASN A 49 -5.96 -3.23 5.97
N SER A 50 -5.58 -3.38 4.70
CA SER A 50 -6.52 -3.25 3.60
C SER A 50 -7.48 -4.43 3.59
N ASN A 51 -8.78 -4.13 3.48
CA ASN A 51 -9.79 -5.13 3.16
C ASN A 51 -9.87 -5.42 1.65
N GLU A 52 -8.99 -4.80 0.86
CA GLU A 52 -8.91 -5.05 -0.58
C GLU A 52 -8.31 -6.43 -0.85
N PRO A 53 -8.98 -7.27 -1.66
CA PRO A 53 -8.46 -8.58 -2.02
C PRO A 53 -7.14 -8.47 -2.80
N THR A 54 -6.18 -9.33 -2.49
CA THR A 54 -4.91 -9.43 -3.22
C THR A 54 -5.13 -9.96 -4.65
N ARG A 55 -4.16 -9.72 -5.55
CA ARG A 55 -4.23 -10.25 -6.93
C ARG A 55 -4.40 -11.77 -6.96
N GLU A 56 -3.67 -12.49 -6.11
CA GLU A 56 -3.72 -13.95 -6.06
C GLU A 56 -5.08 -14.47 -5.59
N GLU A 57 -5.69 -13.84 -4.59
CA GLU A 57 -7.05 -14.16 -4.14
C GLU A 57 -8.08 -13.90 -5.24
N ILE A 58 -7.94 -12.78 -5.96
CA ILE A 58 -8.81 -12.44 -7.10
C ILE A 58 -8.67 -13.47 -8.21
N GLU A 59 -7.46 -13.86 -8.59
CA GLU A 59 -7.20 -14.86 -9.63
C GLU A 59 -7.74 -16.23 -9.25
N THR A 60 -7.51 -16.66 -8.00
CA THR A 60 -8.00 -17.94 -7.47
C THR A 60 -9.53 -17.98 -7.45
N CYS A 61 -10.17 -16.91 -6.97
CA CYS A 61 -11.62 -16.80 -6.94
C CYS A 61 -12.22 -16.72 -8.35
N ALA A 62 -11.58 -16.01 -9.28
CA ALA A 62 -12.01 -15.91 -10.67
C ALA A 62 -11.96 -17.26 -11.39
N ARG A 63 -10.88 -18.04 -11.20
CA ARG A 63 -10.76 -19.40 -11.71
C ARG A 63 -11.85 -20.30 -11.14
N GLY A 64 -12.07 -20.26 -9.82
CA GLY A 64 -13.13 -21.04 -9.17
C GLY A 64 -14.53 -20.70 -9.68
N PHE A 65 -14.83 -19.41 -9.90
CA PHE A 65 -16.10 -19.00 -10.51
C PHE A 65 -16.25 -19.51 -11.94
N PHE A 66 -15.19 -19.40 -12.74
CA PHE A 66 -15.19 -19.87 -14.12
C PHE A 66 -15.37 -21.39 -14.22
N GLU A 67 -14.59 -22.17 -13.46
CA GLU A 67 -14.66 -23.63 -13.42
C GLU A 67 -16.00 -24.15 -12.89
N GLY A 68 -16.66 -23.39 -12.02
CA GLY A 68 -18.01 -23.67 -11.52
C GLY A 68 -19.12 -23.39 -12.54
N THR A 69 -18.83 -22.75 -13.68
CA THR A 69 -19.84 -22.53 -14.73
C THR A 69 -19.95 -23.71 -15.70
N PRO A 70 -21.17 -24.10 -16.11
CA PRO A 70 -21.34 -25.11 -17.15
C PRO A 70 -20.72 -24.62 -18.47
N GLY A 71 -19.75 -25.36 -19.03
CA GLY A 71 -19.08 -24.99 -20.27
C GLY A 71 -17.60 -25.34 -20.29
N PRO A 72 -16.78 -24.64 -21.12
CA PRO A 72 -15.35 -24.86 -21.20
C PRO A 72 -14.67 -24.65 -19.84
N THR A 73 -13.85 -25.61 -19.41
CA THR A 73 -13.18 -25.58 -18.09
C THR A 73 -11.72 -25.11 -18.16
N ASN A 74 -11.17 -24.92 -19.37
CA ASN A 74 -9.78 -24.53 -19.53
C ASN A 74 -9.63 -23.00 -19.42
N TRP A 75 -9.30 -22.52 -18.21
CA TRP A 75 -9.01 -21.12 -17.92
C TRP A 75 -7.96 -20.51 -18.85
N ASP A 76 -6.92 -21.26 -19.21
CA ASP A 76 -5.81 -20.72 -20.00
C ASP A 76 -6.23 -20.44 -21.45
N ALA A 77 -7.23 -21.16 -21.95
CA ALA A 77 -7.82 -20.97 -23.29
C ALA A 77 -8.87 -19.85 -23.36
N VAL A 78 -9.21 -19.23 -22.23
CA VAL A 78 -10.19 -18.13 -22.18
C VAL A 78 -9.61 -16.85 -22.79
N SER A 79 -10.43 -16.12 -23.55
CA SER A 79 -10.03 -14.82 -24.09
C SER A 79 -9.68 -13.83 -22.99
N GLU A 80 -8.75 -12.90 -23.26
CA GLU A 80 -8.33 -11.91 -22.26
C GLU A 80 -9.51 -11.05 -21.76
N VAL A 81 -10.41 -10.65 -22.67
CA VAL A 81 -11.62 -9.88 -22.31
C VAL A 81 -12.50 -10.66 -21.33
N SER A 82 -12.67 -11.97 -21.57
CA SER A 82 -13.42 -12.84 -20.67
C SER A 82 -12.70 -13.03 -19.33
N LYS A 83 -11.36 -13.20 -19.31
CA LYS A 83 -10.56 -13.27 -18.08
C LYS A 83 -10.73 -12.01 -17.24
N GLN A 84 -10.64 -10.83 -17.85
CA GLN A 84 -10.85 -9.55 -17.16
C GLN A 84 -12.27 -9.44 -16.55
N ALA A 85 -13.30 -9.95 -17.23
CA ALA A 85 -14.65 -9.98 -16.68
C ALA A 85 -14.74 -10.86 -15.42
N TRP A 86 -14.12 -12.04 -15.42
CA TRP A 86 -14.06 -12.94 -14.27
C TRP A 86 -13.25 -12.36 -13.10
N LEU A 87 -12.09 -11.75 -13.38
CA LEU A 87 -11.27 -11.08 -12.38
C LEU A 87 -12.03 -9.91 -11.72
N HIS A 88 -12.78 -9.14 -12.50
CA HIS A 88 -13.58 -8.04 -11.98
C HIS A 88 -14.75 -8.54 -11.10
N ALA A 89 -15.42 -9.62 -11.50
CA ALA A 89 -16.46 -10.25 -10.69
C ALA A 89 -15.91 -10.79 -9.37
N ALA A 90 -14.78 -11.50 -9.41
CA ALA A 90 -14.09 -12.02 -8.23
C ALA A 90 -13.66 -10.90 -7.27
N LYS A 91 -13.05 -9.82 -7.79
CA LYS A 91 -12.67 -8.65 -6.98
C LYS A 91 -13.87 -8.06 -6.24
N LYS A 92 -15.02 -7.89 -6.92
CA LYS A 92 -16.24 -7.36 -6.29
C LYS A 92 -16.81 -8.30 -5.23
N ALA A 93 -16.84 -9.61 -5.50
CA ALA A 93 -17.35 -10.60 -4.56
C ALA A 93 -16.49 -10.65 -3.28
N LEU A 94 -15.17 -10.72 -3.42
CA LEU A 94 -14.24 -10.77 -2.30
C LEU A 94 -14.26 -9.47 -1.48
N ALA A 95 -14.31 -8.31 -2.13
CA ALA A 95 -14.43 -7.03 -1.43
C ALA A 95 -15.73 -6.95 -0.61
N ALA A 96 -16.85 -7.46 -1.14
CA ALA A 96 -18.10 -7.54 -0.41
C ALA A 96 -18.01 -8.48 0.80
N VAL A 97 -17.38 -9.65 0.65
CA VAL A 97 -17.16 -10.60 1.75
C VAL A 97 -16.28 -10.00 2.85
N ASN A 98 -15.18 -9.35 2.49
CA ASN A 98 -14.31 -8.69 3.46
C ASN A 98 -15.05 -7.57 4.22
N ALA A 99 -15.85 -6.76 3.52
CA ALA A 99 -16.67 -5.73 4.13
C ALA A 99 -17.77 -6.30 5.07
N MET A 100 -18.27 -7.51 4.82
CA MET A 100 -19.22 -8.18 5.73
C MET A 100 -18.52 -8.67 7.00
N LYS A 101 -17.33 -9.28 6.89
CA LYS A 101 -16.54 -9.73 8.05
C LYS A 101 -16.21 -8.58 9.01
N THR A 102 -15.89 -7.40 8.49
CA THR A 102 -15.61 -6.22 9.33
C THR A 102 -16.83 -5.76 10.13
N LYS A 103 -18.06 -5.96 9.63
CA LYS A 103 -19.30 -5.55 10.30
C LYS A 103 -19.78 -6.53 11.38
N GLU A 104 -19.45 -7.82 11.25
CA GLU A 104 -19.79 -8.84 12.25
C GLU A 104 -18.85 -8.81 13.47
N GLN A 105 -17.69 -8.16 13.36
CA GLN A 105 -16.70 -8.03 14.42
C GLN A 105 -16.80 -6.73 15.25
N GLN A 106 -17.75 -5.84 14.92
CA GLN A 106 -18.05 -4.59 15.64
C GLN A 106 -19.33 -4.75 16.48
#